data_AF-A0A2G8Y9N2-F1
#
_entry.id   AF-A0A2G8Y9N2-F1
#
_cell.length_a   1.000
_cell.length_b   1.000
_cell.length_c   1.000
_cell.angle_alpha   90.00
_cell.angle_beta   90.00
_cell.angle_gamma   90.00
#
_symmetry.space_group_name_H-M   'P 1'
#
loop_
_entity.id
_entity.type
_entity.pdbx_description
1 polymer ?
#
loop_
_entity_poly.entity_id
_entity_poly.type
_entity_poly.pdbx_seq_one_letter_code
_entity_poly.pdbx_strand_id
1 'polypeptide(L)'
;MKTFSRGVQLDCKRIAENYNACVIVAVGLLGYSHHYCSGGGFPAYCNKYPTVVRDPLFSTACKNLVVPYIIESNAGHGALRRANMCDNMYESYLSFLTARRDDAAKKSEAARLSLESLAIEKNLTTGFKTGVESLRRDSDELDKESTVTLNVLIATAERNAGFDSEIHTALQDLSSSLAAAVARLEYPTLKESTQENIDVFARSTGPAAQAAADANKTLVAARNLRALVDHGGHVAYAESYGFYPLTPANIEDLRTRIKRMHEAIIPFAQTYITDVSASEPPPENALQGSFEADTKTYADLASMFREQISLLRNIR
;
A
#
# COMPACT_ATOMS: atom_id res chain seq x y z
N MET A 1 -7.74 -11.33 -46.48
CA MET A 1 -8.15 -10.24 -45.55
C MET A 1 -9.63 -10.38 -45.29
N LYS A 2 -10.07 -10.22 -44.03
CA LYS A 2 -11.51 -10.18 -43.73
C LYS A 2 -12.00 -8.77 -44.01
N THR A 3 -12.99 -8.63 -44.87
CA THR A 3 -13.64 -7.37 -45.18
C THR A 3 -15.12 -7.46 -44.79
N PHE A 4 -15.68 -6.34 -44.36
CA PHE A 4 -17.12 -6.25 -44.20
C PHE A 4 -17.81 -6.45 -45.56
N SER A 5 -19.06 -6.93 -45.54
CA SER A 5 -19.86 -7.05 -46.76
C SER A 5 -20.00 -5.69 -47.44
N ARG A 6 -20.19 -5.68 -48.77
CA ARG A 6 -20.38 -4.45 -49.55
C ARG A 6 -21.53 -3.59 -49.01
N GLY A 7 -22.57 -4.21 -48.46
CA GLY A 7 -23.68 -3.52 -47.78
C GLY A 7 -23.18 -2.73 -46.57
N VAL A 8 -22.49 -3.39 -45.63
CA VAL A 8 -21.95 -2.77 -44.42
C VAL A 8 -20.94 -1.65 -44.74
N GLN A 9 -20.14 -1.80 -45.81
CA GLN A 9 -19.24 -0.72 -46.27
C GLN A 9 -20.00 0.49 -46.81
N LEU A 10 -21.06 0.28 -47.60
CA LEU A 10 -21.91 1.36 -48.10
C LEU A 10 -22.66 2.05 -46.96
N ASP A 11 -23.09 1.29 -45.97
CA ASP A 11 -23.74 1.84 -44.78
C ASP A 11 -22.77 2.65 -43.94
N CYS A 12 -21.52 2.19 -43.74
CA CYS A 12 -20.47 3.00 -43.12
C CYS A 12 -20.26 4.34 -43.85
N LYS A 13 -20.22 4.33 -45.19
CA LYS A 13 -20.06 5.55 -46.00
C LYS A 13 -21.23 6.51 -45.79
N ARG A 14 -22.46 6.00 -45.86
CA ARG A 14 -23.68 6.80 -45.60
C ARG A 14 -23.73 7.34 -44.18
N ILE A 15 -23.37 6.53 -43.19
CA ILE A 15 -23.32 6.95 -41.79
C ILE A 15 -22.27 8.06 -41.61
N ALA A 16 -21.10 7.92 -42.23
CA ALA A 16 -20.07 8.97 -42.22
C ALA A 16 -20.52 10.27 -42.90
N GLU A 17 -21.24 10.17 -44.02
CA GLU A 17 -21.84 11.32 -44.72
C GLU A 17 -22.89 12.03 -43.85
N ASN A 18 -23.75 11.26 -43.16
CA ASN A 18 -24.74 11.82 -42.23
C ASN A 18 -24.08 12.47 -41.01
N TYR A 19 -22.96 11.92 -40.53
CA TYR A 19 -22.17 12.56 -39.48
C TYR A 19 -21.62 13.90 -39.96
N ASN A 20 -21.00 13.93 -41.15
CA ASN A 20 -20.47 15.14 -41.75
C ASN A 20 -21.58 16.19 -41.97
N ALA A 21 -22.77 15.77 -42.39
CA ALA A 21 -23.92 16.64 -42.54
C ALA A 21 -24.37 17.22 -41.18
N CYS A 22 -24.40 16.41 -40.11
CA CYS A 22 -24.64 16.91 -38.76
C CYS A 22 -23.61 17.95 -38.36
N VAL A 23 -22.31 17.68 -38.58
CA VAL A 23 -21.24 18.63 -38.24
C VAL A 23 -21.37 19.93 -39.02
N ILE A 24 -21.58 19.88 -40.33
CA ILE A 24 -21.71 21.08 -41.18
C ILE A 24 -22.91 21.92 -40.74
N VAL A 25 -24.07 21.29 -40.51
CA VAL A 25 -25.30 22.02 -40.18
C VAL A 25 -25.33 22.42 -38.71
N ALA A 26 -25.20 21.47 -37.79
CA ALA A 26 -25.36 21.74 -36.36
C ALA A 26 -24.19 22.54 -35.80
N VAL A 27 -22.94 22.18 -36.14
CA VAL A 27 -21.75 22.89 -35.63
C VAL A 27 -21.43 24.10 -36.50
N GLY A 28 -21.39 23.91 -37.82
CA GLY A 28 -20.97 24.95 -38.76
C GLY A 28 -21.99 26.07 -38.99
N LEU A 29 -23.29 25.76 -39.08
CA LEU A 29 -24.34 26.75 -39.35
C LEU A 29 -25.10 27.19 -38.10
N LEU A 30 -25.35 26.27 -37.16
CA LEU A 30 -26.19 26.53 -35.98
C LEU A 30 -25.38 26.78 -34.69
N GLY A 31 -24.05 26.65 -34.73
CA GLY A 31 -23.17 26.96 -33.61
C GLY A 31 -23.24 25.98 -32.43
N TYR A 32 -23.83 24.80 -32.60
CA TYR A 32 -23.82 23.76 -31.57
C TYR A 32 -22.41 23.18 -31.37
N SER A 33 -22.16 22.61 -30.18
CA SER A 33 -20.88 21.93 -29.93
C SER A 33 -20.80 20.63 -30.74
N HIS A 34 -19.59 20.19 -31.07
CA HIS A 34 -19.37 18.87 -31.68
C HIS A 34 -19.96 17.71 -30.84
N HIS A 35 -20.09 17.89 -29.52
CA HIS A 35 -20.73 16.94 -28.62
C HIS A 35 -22.21 16.69 -28.96
N TYR A 36 -22.90 17.66 -29.56
CA TYR A 36 -24.26 17.45 -30.05
C TYR A 36 -24.32 16.33 -31.11
N CYS A 37 -23.40 16.36 -32.08
CA CYS A 37 -23.32 15.37 -33.14
C CYS A 37 -22.68 14.05 -32.71
N SER A 38 -21.90 13.97 -31.62
CA SER A 38 -21.39 12.69 -31.12
C SER A 38 -22.25 12.05 -30.03
N GLY A 39 -23.02 12.84 -29.27
CA GLY A 39 -23.76 12.37 -28.09
C GLY A 39 -25.27 12.13 -28.29
N GLY A 40 -25.95 12.86 -29.18
CA GLY A 40 -27.42 12.78 -29.27
C GLY A 40 -28.02 12.92 -30.67
N GLY A 41 -27.49 13.82 -31.51
CA GLY A 41 -28.06 14.12 -32.83
C GLY A 41 -27.82 13.02 -33.88
N PHE A 42 -26.71 12.29 -33.79
CA PHE A 42 -26.27 11.32 -34.80
C PHE A 42 -26.57 9.85 -34.48
N PRO A 43 -26.45 9.34 -33.24
CA PRO A 43 -26.72 7.93 -32.93
C PRO A 43 -28.16 7.50 -33.25
N ALA A 44 -29.11 8.44 -33.31
CA ALA A 44 -30.49 8.21 -33.74
C ALA A 44 -30.60 7.70 -35.19
N TYR A 45 -29.55 7.85 -36.02
CA TYR A 45 -29.54 7.38 -37.40
C TYR A 45 -29.69 5.85 -37.50
N CYS A 46 -29.07 5.08 -36.60
CA CYS A 46 -29.20 3.62 -36.58
C CYS A 46 -30.65 3.15 -36.31
N ASN A 47 -31.52 4.04 -35.80
CA ASN A 47 -32.92 3.78 -35.49
C ASN A 47 -33.91 4.43 -36.48
N LYS A 48 -33.48 5.43 -37.27
CA LYS A 48 -34.38 6.24 -38.12
C LYS A 48 -34.57 5.70 -39.54
N TYR A 49 -33.61 4.93 -40.07
CA TYR A 49 -33.70 4.32 -41.41
C TYR A 49 -33.65 2.78 -41.43
N PRO A 50 -34.26 2.04 -40.47
CA PRO A 50 -34.22 0.58 -40.49
C PRO A 50 -34.94 0.00 -41.71
N THR A 51 -35.87 0.74 -42.32
CA THR A 51 -36.70 0.31 -43.45
C THR A 51 -35.97 0.15 -44.79
N VAL A 52 -34.74 0.67 -44.93
CA VAL A 52 -33.93 0.52 -46.15
C VAL A 52 -33.03 -0.74 -46.09
N VAL A 53 -32.90 -1.39 -44.93
CA VAL A 53 -31.97 -2.50 -44.72
C VAL A 53 -32.70 -3.71 -44.12
N ARG A 54 -32.63 -4.86 -44.81
CA ARG A 54 -33.38 -6.09 -44.47
C ARG A 54 -32.69 -7.00 -43.45
N ASP A 55 -31.59 -6.55 -42.84
CA ASP A 55 -30.76 -7.38 -41.96
C ASP A 55 -30.97 -7.00 -40.49
N PRO A 56 -31.49 -7.88 -39.62
CA PRO A 56 -31.67 -7.61 -38.19
C PRO A 56 -30.35 -7.39 -37.43
N LEU A 57 -29.20 -7.78 -38.01
CA LEU A 57 -27.88 -7.47 -37.45
C LEU A 57 -27.43 -6.03 -37.76
N PHE A 58 -28.13 -5.34 -38.67
CA PHE A 58 -27.76 -3.99 -39.12
C PHE A 58 -27.78 -2.95 -38.00
N SER A 59 -28.88 -2.84 -37.26
CA SER A 59 -28.98 -1.86 -36.16
C SER A 59 -27.96 -2.16 -35.06
N THR A 60 -27.67 -3.44 -34.82
CA THR A 60 -26.66 -3.90 -33.86
C THR A 60 -25.24 -3.55 -34.31
N ALA A 61 -24.89 -3.86 -35.56
CA ALA A 61 -23.57 -3.53 -36.13
C ALA A 61 -23.38 -2.01 -36.29
N CYS A 62 -24.42 -1.29 -36.73
CA CYS A 62 -24.45 0.17 -36.82
C CYS A 62 -24.17 0.81 -35.46
N LYS A 63 -24.96 0.44 -34.44
CA LYS A 63 -24.89 1.03 -33.09
C LYS A 63 -23.62 0.64 -32.34
N ASN A 64 -23.18 -0.61 -32.45
CA ASN A 64 -22.12 -1.15 -31.60
C ASN A 64 -20.74 -1.18 -32.26
N LEU A 65 -20.65 -1.01 -33.58
CA LEU A 65 -19.36 -1.07 -34.30
C LEU A 65 -19.11 0.15 -35.19
N VAL A 66 -20.04 0.45 -36.10
CA VAL A 66 -19.82 1.50 -37.12
C VAL A 66 -19.84 2.89 -36.50
N VAL A 67 -20.85 3.23 -35.69
CA VAL A 67 -20.95 4.53 -35.02
C VAL A 67 -19.81 4.77 -34.04
N PRO A 68 -19.43 3.83 -33.14
CA PRO A 68 -18.29 4.02 -32.25
C PRO A 68 -16.95 4.17 -33.00
N TYR A 69 -16.69 3.34 -34.03
CA TYR A 69 -15.49 3.50 -34.88
C TYR A 69 -15.43 4.88 -35.53
N ILE A 70 -16.58 5.34 -36.04
CA ILE A 70 -16.75 6.65 -36.63
C ILE A 70 -16.38 7.69 -35.56
N ILE A 71 -17.09 7.75 -34.44
CA ILE A 71 -16.84 8.74 -33.37
C ILE A 71 -15.36 8.75 -32.93
N GLU A 72 -14.73 7.59 -32.78
CA GLU A 72 -13.32 7.52 -32.39
C GLU A 72 -12.38 8.05 -33.49
N SER A 73 -12.58 7.66 -34.75
CA SER A 73 -11.78 8.15 -35.86
C SER A 73 -11.79 9.68 -36.00
N ASN A 74 -12.77 10.37 -35.39
CA ASN A 74 -12.79 11.84 -35.31
C ASN A 74 -11.95 12.44 -34.19
N ALA A 75 -11.73 11.72 -33.10
CA ALA A 75 -10.96 12.28 -31.98
C ALA A 75 -9.51 12.60 -32.39
N GLY A 76 -9.00 11.95 -33.46
CA GLY A 76 -7.65 12.15 -34.00
C GLY A 76 -7.54 12.90 -35.34
N HIS A 77 -8.64 13.17 -36.06
CA HIS A 77 -8.61 13.78 -37.40
C HIS A 77 -9.69 14.86 -37.55
N GLY A 78 -9.33 16.00 -38.19
CA GLY A 78 -10.14 17.22 -38.27
C GLY A 78 -11.55 17.10 -38.90
N ALA A 79 -12.24 18.24 -39.03
CA ALA A 79 -13.70 18.37 -39.08
C ALA A 79 -14.49 17.62 -40.18
N LEU A 80 -13.87 16.99 -41.18
CA LEU A 80 -14.57 16.33 -42.30
C LEU A 80 -13.97 14.96 -42.64
N ARG A 81 -14.83 13.95 -42.77
CA ARG A 81 -14.43 12.55 -43.04
C ARG A 81 -14.29 12.24 -44.52
N ARG A 82 -13.30 11.41 -44.86
CA ARG A 82 -13.14 10.83 -46.20
C ARG A 82 -13.84 9.47 -46.30
N ALA A 83 -14.58 9.24 -47.39
CA ALA A 83 -15.36 8.02 -47.61
C ALA A 83 -14.51 6.72 -47.67
N ASN A 84 -13.21 6.83 -47.93
CA ASN A 84 -12.29 5.69 -48.02
C ASN A 84 -11.90 5.08 -46.66
N MET A 85 -12.23 5.74 -45.52
CA MET A 85 -11.99 5.17 -44.18
C MET A 85 -12.79 3.87 -43.95
N CYS A 86 -13.89 3.68 -44.68
CA CYS A 86 -14.75 2.51 -44.57
C CYS A 86 -14.20 1.27 -45.32
N ASP A 87 -13.20 1.44 -46.18
CA ASP A 87 -12.70 0.35 -47.04
C ASP A 87 -11.87 -0.67 -46.23
N ASN A 88 -11.14 -0.19 -45.20
CA ASN A 88 -10.34 -1.00 -44.27
C ASN A 88 -10.88 -1.01 -42.83
N MET A 89 -12.14 -0.58 -42.64
CA MET A 89 -12.76 -0.39 -41.31
C MET A 89 -12.62 -1.61 -40.39
N TYR A 90 -12.74 -2.83 -40.92
CA TYR A 90 -12.65 -4.04 -40.11
C TYR A 90 -11.29 -4.16 -39.39
N GLU A 91 -10.20 -4.05 -40.13
CA GLU A 91 -8.85 -4.22 -39.59
C GLU A 91 -8.44 -3.03 -38.72
N SER A 92 -8.75 -1.81 -39.18
CA SER A 92 -8.46 -0.58 -38.42
C SER A 92 -9.21 -0.55 -37.09
N TYR A 93 -10.49 -0.94 -37.07
CA TYR A 93 -11.27 -0.94 -35.85
C TYR A 93 -10.91 -2.10 -34.91
N LEU A 94 -10.62 -3.29 -35.44
CA LEU A 94 -10.12 -4.41 -34.62
C LEU A 94 -8.79 -4.07 -33.94
N SER A 95 -7.87 -3.45 -34.68
CA SER A 95 -6.59 -2.97 -34.14
C SER A 95 -6.82 -1.93 -33.02
N PHE A 96 -7.70 -0.96 -33.26
CA PHE A 96 -8.10 0.04 -32.28
C PHE A 96 -8.67 -0.59 -30.99
N LEU A 97 -9.68 -1.45 -31.11
CA LEU A 97 -10.32 -2.10 -29.95
C LEU A 97 -9.32 -2.93 -29.15
N THR A 98 -8.39 -3.61 -29.84
CA THR A 98 -7.33 -4.39 -29.21
C THR A 98 -6.38 -3.48 -28.42
N ALA A 99 -5.94 -2.37 -29.03
CA ALA A 99 -5.06 -1.41 -28.36
C ALA A 99 -5.71 -0.77 -27.13
N ARG A 100 -7.00 -0.38 -27.21
CA ARG A 100 -7.74 0.18 -26.07
C ARG A 100 -7.98 -0.82 -24.96
N ARG A 101 -8.31 -2.08 -25.31
CA ARG A 101 -8.42 -3.17 -24.33
C ARG A 101 -7.11 -3.35 -23.59
N ASP A 102 -6.00 -3.40 -24.30
CA ASP A 102 -4.68 -3.64 -23.71
C ASP A 102 -4.22 -2.45 -22.86
N ASP A 103 -4.48 -1.22 -23.28
CA ASP A 103 -4.25 -0.01 -22.49
C ASP A 103 -5.09 0.01 -21.20
N ALA A 104 -6.39 -0.28 -21.30
CA ALA A 104 -7.28 -0.37 -20.14
C ALA A 104 -6.85 -1.48 -19.17
N ALA A 105 -6.50 -2.66 -19.69
CA ALA A 105 -6.00 -3.76 -18.86
C ALA A 105 -4.70 -3.39 -18.14
N LYS A 106 -3.76 -2.73 -18.83
CA LYS A 106 -2.51 -2.23 -18.20
C LYS A 106 -2.78 -1.21 -17.10
N LYS A 107 -3.71 -0.27 -17.32
CA LYS A 107 -4.09 0.74 -16.32
C LYS A 107 -4.79 0.12 -15.11
N SER A 108 -5.67 -0.85 -15.33
CA SER A 108 -6.32 -1.62 -14.26
C SER A 108 -5.30 -2.35 -13.40
N GLU A 109 -4.33 -3.03 -14.04
CA GLU A 109 -3.27 -3.74 -13.32
C GLU A 109 -2.34 -2.78 -12.56
N ALA A 110 -1.98 -1.63 -13.14
CA ALA A 110 -1.19 -0.62 -12.45
C ALA A 110 -1.90 -0.06 -11.21
N ALA A 111 -3.20 0.24 -11.31
CA ALA A 111 -4.00 0.69 -10.16
C ALA A 111 -4.12 -0.39 -9.07
N ARG A 112 -4.27 -1.66 -9.47
CA ARG A 112 -4.28 -2.81 -8.56
C ARG A 112 -2.95 -2.96 -7.81
N LEU A 113 -1.82 -2.87 -8.51
CA LEU A 113 -0.49 -2.93 -7.89
C LEU A 113 -0.27 -1.76 -6.92
N SER A 114 -0.73 -0.55 -7.26
CA SER A 114 -0.68 0.60 -6.34
C SER A 114 -1.49 0.36 -5.05
N LEU A 115 -2.66 -0.27 -5.14
CA LEU A 115 -3.46 -0.66 -3.96
C LEU A 115 -2.72 -1.68 -3.08
N GLU A 116 -2.10 -2.69 -3.69
CA GLU A 116 -1.32 -3.69 -2.96
C GLU A 116 -0.14 -3.06 -2.23
N SER A 117 0.60 -2.17 -2.90
CA SER A 117 1.72 -1.45 -2.29
C SER A 117 1.28 -0.58 -1.10
N LEU A 118 0.17 0.15 -1.22
CA LEU A 118 -0.39 0.94 -0.11
C LEU A 118 -0.78 0.07 1.09
N ALA A 119 -1.39 -1.09 0.84
CA ALA A 119 -1.76 -2.01 1.91
C ALA A 119 -0.53 -2.61 2.62
N ILE A 120 0.52 -2.95 1.87
CA ILE A 120 1.79 -3.46 2.41
C ILE A 120 2.47 -2.38 3.26
N GLU A 121 2.59 -1.16 2.73
CA GLU A 121 3.17 -0.02 3.45
C GLU A 121 2.43 0.20 4.77
N LYS A 122 1.10 0.26 4.75
CA LYS A 122 0.28 0.44 5.96
C LYS A 122 0.55 -0.64 7.01
N ASN A 123 0.58 -1.90 6.60
CA ASN A 123 0.85 -3.02 7.52
C ASN A 123 2.26 -2.94 8.12
N LEU A 124 3.26 -2.62 7.31
CA LEU A 124 4.64 -2.46 7.78
C LEU A 124 4.78 -1.28 8.74
N THR A 125 4.23 -0.12 8.40
CA THR A 125 4.24 1.09 9.23
C THR A 125 3.52 0.85 10.56
N THR A 126 2.37 0.19 10.54
CA THR A 126 1.62 -0.16 11.75
C THR A 126 2.40 -1.12 12.63
N GLY A 127 2.93 -2.22 12.06
CA GLY A 127 3.72 -3.20 12.80
C GLY A 127 4.96 -2.59 13.43
N PHE A 128 5.66 -1.72 12.70
CA PHE A 128 6.82 -1.01 13.22
C PHE A 128 6.44 -0.05 14.34
N LYS A 129 5.39 0.77 14.17
CA LYS A 129 4.88 1.68 15.22
C LYS A 129 4.54 0.93 16.50
N THR A 130 3.81 -0.18 16.40
CA THR A 130 3.50 -1.05 17.54
C THR A 130 4.77 -1.60 18.20
N GLY A 131 5.77 -2.03 17.41
CA GLY A 131 7.05 -2.51 17.92
C GLY A 131 7.82 -1.43 18.71
N VAL A 132 7.91 -0.21 18.17
CA VAL A 132 8.56 0.93 18.82
C VAL A 132 7.83 1.37 20.09
N GLU A 133 6.50 1.41 20.07
CA GLU A 133 5.69 1.74 21.25
C GLU A 133 5.85 0.69 22.36
N SER A 134 5.91 -0.60 22.00
CA SER A 134 6.21 -1.68 22.95
C SER A 134 7.61 -1.51 23.53
N LEU A 135 8.62 -1.29 22.68
CA LEU A 135 10.00 -1.09 23.11
C LEU A 135 10.12 0.08 24.10
N ARG A 136 9.45 1.20 23.83
CA ARG A 136 9.41 2.35 24.74
C ARG A 136 8.78 1.98 26.08
N ARG A 137 7.60 1.34 26.06
CA ARG A 137 6.89 0.94 27.28
C ARG A 137 7.69 -0.05 28.12
N ASP A 138 8.29 -1.05 27.48
CA ASP A 138 9.08 -2.09 28.17
C ASP A 138 10.36 -1.47 28.77
N SER A 139 10.94 -0.48 28.10
CA SER A 139 12.07 0.31 28.62
C SER A 139 11.69 1.16 29.83
N ASP A 140 10.54 1.86 29.79
CA ASP A 140 10.03 2.67 30.91
C ASP A 140 9.76 1.78 32.15
N GLU A 141 9.12 0.63 31.92
CA GLU A 141 8.80 -0.32 32.98
C GLU A 141 10.07 -0.97 33.56
N LEU A 142 11.06 -1.31 32.72
CA LEU A 142 12.32 -1.86 33.19
C LEU A 142 13.07 -0.86 34.08
N ASP A 143 13.18 0.41 33.69
CA ASP A 143 13.86 1.42 34.51
C ASP A 143 13.20 1.55 35.90
N LYS A 144 11.86 1.56 35.93
CA LYS A 144 11.07 1.60 37.16
C LYS A 144 11.27 0.35 38.03
N GLU A 145 11.02 -0.84 37.51
CA GLU A 145 11.10 -2.12 38.25
C GLU A 145 12.52 -2.41 38.74
N SER A 146 13.52 -2.15 37.90
CA SER A 146 14.92 -2.35 38.26
C SER A 146 15.37 -1.33 39.32
N THR A 147 14.95 -0.07 39.24
CA THR A 147 15.34 0.95 40.24
C THR A 147 14.94 0.54 41.65
N VAL A 148 13.70 0.07 41.85
CA VAL A 148 13.24 -0.36 43.18
C VAL A 148 14.03 -1.58 43.65
N THR A 149 14.23 -2.57 42.79
CA THR A 149 14.95 -3.81 43.11
C THR A 149 16.42 -3.57 43.44
N LEU A 150 17.12 -2.79 42.62
CA LEU A 150 18.54 -2.49 42.81
C LEU A 150 18.77 -1.63 44.06
N ASN A 151 17.85 -0.73 44.42
CA ASN A 151 17.92 0.00 45.69
C ASN A 151 17.87 -0.93 46.91
N VAL A 152 17.01 -1.95 46.88
CA VAL A 152 16.94 -2.95 47.96
C VAL A 152 18.25 -3.75 48.02
N LEU A 153 18.77 -4.20 46.88
CA LEU A 153 20.02 -4.95 46.83
C LEU A 153 21.20 -4.13 47.36
N ILE A 154 21.32 -2.84 46.99
CA ILE A 154 22.36 -1.95 47.52
C ILE A 154 22.24 -1.80 49.03
N ALA A 155 21.05 -1.46 49.54
CA ALA A 155 20.84 -1.24 50.97
C ALA A 155 21.13 -2.51 51.80
N THR A 156 20.85 -3.69 51.23
CA THR A 156 21.18 -4.99 51.82
C THR A 156 22.69 -5.26 51.78
N ALA A 157 23.34 -5.01 50.64
CA ALA A 157 24.79 -5.18 50.49
C ALA A 157 25.59 -4.26 51.43
N GLU A 158 25.16 -3.01 51.62
CA GLU A 158 25.77 -2.05 52.55
C GLU A 158 25.73 -2.51 54.01
N ARG A 159 24.80 -3.41 54.35
CA ARG A 159 24.69 -4.03 55.69
C ARG A 159 25.54 -5.29 55.84
N ASN A 160 26.44 -5.55 54.90
CA ASN A 160 27.33 -6.71 54.88
C ASN A 160 26.57 -8.06 54.82
N ALA A 161 25.41 -8.07 54.16
CA ALA A 161 24.64 -9.27 53.86
C ALA A 161 25.13 -9.94 52.57
N GLY A 162 25.02 -11.26 52.51
CA GLY A 162 25.27 -12.07 51.33
C GLY A 162 23.96 -12.54 50.69
N PHE A 163 24.07 -12.95 49.42
CA PHE A 163 22.97 -13.44 48.61
C PHE A 163 23.27 -14.85 48.13
N ASP A 164 22.24 -15.69 48.02
CA ASP A 164 22.39 -17.05 47.53
C ASP A 164 22.61 -17.12 46.00
N SER A 165 22.86 -18.32 45.49
CA SER A 165 23.12 -18.53 44.07
C SER A 165 21.98 -18.09 43.15
N GLU A 166 20.73 -18.10 43.60
CA GLU A 166 19.59 -17.73 42.76
C GLU A 166 19.59 -16.24 42.42
N ILE A 167 19.89 -15.38 43.42
CA ILE A 167 20.06 -13.94 43.18
C ILE A 167 21.25 -13.67 42.25
N HIS A 168 22.38 -14.36 42.44
CA HIS A 168 23.56 -14.21 41.58
C HIS A 168 23.27 -14.61 40.13
N THR A 169 22.56 -15.72 39.91
CA THR A 169 22.13 -16.15 38.58
C THR A 169 21.14 -15.15 37.96
N ALA A 170 20.16 -14.67 38.70
CA ALA A 170 19.20 -13.69 38.19
C ALA A 170 19.87 -12.36 37.78
N LEU A 171 20.91 -11.92 38.50
CA LEU A 171 21.72 -10.76 38.12
C LEU A 171 22.55 -11.01 36.84
N GLN A 172 23.11 -12.21 36.69
CA GLN A 172 23.83 -12.59 35.47
C GLN A 172 22.89 -12.63 34.26
N ASP A 173 21.69 -13.21 34.43
CA ASP A 173 20.68 -13.27 33.38
C ASP A 173 20.27 -11.86 32.93
N LEU A 174 19.96 -10.97 33.89
CA LEU A 174 19.64 -9.57 33.61
C LEU A 174 20.80 -8.84 32.91
N SER A 175 22.04 -9.05 33.36
CA SER A 175 23.21 -8.46 32.70
C SER A 175 23.41 -8.97 31.27
N SER A 176 23.13 -10.25 31.01
CA SER A 176 23.30 -10.86 29.69
C SER A 176 22.25 -10.36 28.69
N SER A 177 21.01 -10.17 29.15
CA SER A 177 19.90 -9.70 28.30
C SER A 177 20.08 -8.23 27.90
N LEU A 178 20.62 -7.39 28.79
CA LEU A 178 20.91 -5.97 28.52
C LEU A 178 21.89 -5.75 27.37
N ALA A 179 22.89 -6.62 27.23
CA ALA A 179 23.90 -6.48 26.17
C ALA A 179 23.32 -6.69 24.76
N ALA A 180 22.22 -7.44 24.63
CA ALA A 180 21.61 -7.76 23.34
C ALA A 180 20.68 -6.63 22.81
N ALA A 181 20.02 -5.89 23.71
CA ALA A 181 18.95 -4.97 23.34
C ALA A 181 19.41 -3.65 22.69
N VAL A 182 20.60 -3.13 23.03
CA VAL A 182 21.07 -1.80 22.59
C VAL A 182 21.75 -1.84 21.21
N ALA A 183 22.39 -2.95 20.84
CA ALA A 183 23.30 -3.01 19.69
C ALA A 183 22.61 -2.95 18.31
N ARG A 184 21.27 -2.84 18.25
CA ARG A 184 20.47 -3.06 17.03
C ARG A 184 19.55 -1.91 16.63
N LEU A 185 19.61 -0.79 17.35
CA LEU A 185 18.80 0.40 17.06
C LEU A 185 19.53 1.29 16.04
N GLU A 186 19.21 1.13 14.76
CA GLU A 186 19.62 2.05 13.70
C GLU A 186 18.40 2.86 13.22
N TYR A 187 18.61 4.16 12.99
CA TYR A 187 17.55 5.05 12.51
C TYR A 187 17.35 4.88 11.00
N PRO A 188 16.18 4.40 10.54
CA PRO A 188 15.92 4.29 9.11
C PRO A 188 15.67 5.69 8.53
N THR A 189 16.42 6.08 7.51
CA THR A 189 16.16 7.35 6.80
C THR A 189 15.03 7.15 5.80
N LEU A 190 13.88 7.80 6.05
CA LEU A 190 12.76 7.83 5.11
C LEU A 190 13.16 8.53 3.80
N LYS A 191 12.53 8.10 2.70
CA LYS A 191 12.73 8.58 1.33
C LYS A 191 11.47 9.28 0.82
N GLU A 192 11.60 9.95 -0.32
CA GLU A 192 10.51 10.72 -0.93
C GLU A 192 9.41 9.83 -1.53
N SER A 193 9.73 8.60 -1.95
CA SER A 193 8.75 7.70 -2.57
C SER A 193 8.24 6.60 -1.63
N THR A 194 6.95 6.29 -1.73
CA THR A 194 6.30 5.16 -1.06
C THR A 194 7.04 3.84 -1.29
N GLN A 195 7.46 3.56 -2.53
CA GLN A 195 8.13 2.29 -2.86
C GLN A 195 9.48 2.15 -2.17
N GLU A 196 10.26 3.23 -2.08
CA GLU A 196 11.53 3.21 -1.35
C GLU A 196 11.30 3.12 0.16
N ASN A 197 10.23 3.73 0.68
CA ASN A 197 9.86 3.61 2.08
C ASN A 197 9.45 2.18 2.47
N ILE A 198 8.74 1.45 1.60
CA ILE A 198 8.44 0.02 1.80
C ILE A 198 9.73 -0.77 2.04
N ASP A 199 10.78 -0.54 1.24
CA ASP A 199 12.07 -1.22 1.39
C ASP A 199 12.78 -0.84 2.70
N VAL A 200 12.68 0.44 3.10
CA VAL A 200 13.23 0.94 4.37
C VAL A 200 12.53 0.29 5.56
N PHE A 201 11.20 0.27 5.57
CA PHE A 201 10.41 -0.37 6.63
C PHE A 201 10.63 -1.88 6.66
N ALA A 202 10.67 -2.56 5.51
CA ALA A 202 10.90 -4.01 5.44
C ALA A 202 12.25 -4.40 6.07
N ARG A 203 13.32 -3.62 5.82
CA ARG A 203 14.64 -3.85 6.41
C ARG A 203 14.69 -3.56 7.91
N SER A 204 13.92 -2.57 8.35
CA SER A 204 13.99 -2.07 9.73
C SER A 204 13.08 -2.84 10.69
N THR A 205 11.98 -3.41 10.19
CA THR A 205 10.98 -4.13 11.01
C THR A 205 11.58 -5.30 11.78
N GLY A 206 12.46 -6.10 11.16
CA GLY A 206 13.12 -7.23 11.82
C GLY A 206 13.99 -6.81 13.02
N PRO A 207 14.96 -5.91 12.82
CA PRO A 207 15.79 -5.37 13.90
C PRO A 207 14.98 -4.72 15.04
N ALA A 208 13.96 -3.91 14.73
CA ALA A 208 13.13 -3.25 15.74
C ALA A 208 12.27 -4.24 16.54
N ALA A 209 11.64 -5.22 15.87
CA ALA A 209 10.89 -6.27 16.55
C ALA A 209 11.80 -7.14 17.43
N GLN A 210 13.02 -7.41 16.98
CA GLN A 210 14.00 -8.16 17.77
C GLN A 210 14.49 -7.34 18.97
N ALA A 211 14.74 -6.03 18.82
CA ALA A 211 15.09 -5.15 19.93
C ALA A 211 13.97 -5.10 20.99
N ALA A 212 12.70 -5.04 20.56
CA ALA A 212 11.56 -5.13 21.46
C ALA A 212 11.50 -6.48 22.20
N ALA A 213 11.76 -7.59 21.50
CA ALA A 213 11.82 -8.91 22.12
C ALA A 213 12.96 -9.02 23.15
N ASP A 214 14.13 -8.45 22.86
CA ASP A 214 15.29 -8.44 23.74
C ASP A 214 15.06 -7.53 24.97
N ALA A 215 14.39 -6.38 24.79
CA ALA A 215 13.95 -5.51 25.89
C ALA A 215 12.93 -6.21 26.81
N ASN A 216 11.93 -6.90 26.24
CA ASN A 216 10.97 -7.67 27.01
C ASN A 216 11.62 -8.82 27.80
N LYS A 217 12.59 -9.54 27.21
CA LYS A 217 13.38 -10.54 27.96
C LYS A 217 14.11 -9.92 29.16
N THR A 218 14.65 -8.71 28.98
CA THR A 218 15.32 -7.96 30.04
C THR A 218 14.35 -7.56 31.14
N LEU A 219 13.15 -7.11 30.79
CA LEU A 219 12.07 -6.81 31.74
C LEU A 219 11.65 -8.06 32.53
N VAL A 220 11.51 -9.22 31.87
CA VAL A 220 11.21 -10.49 32.53
C VAL A 220 12.32 -10.88 33.51
N ALA A 221 13.59 -10.75 33.13
CA ALA A 221 14.71 -11.02 34.02
C ALA A 221 14.71 -10.10 35.26
N ALA A 222 14.41 -8.81 35.09
CA ALA A 222 14.27 -7.86 36.19
C ALA A 222 13.11 -8.22 37.13
N ARG A 223 11.96 -8.65 36.59
CA ARG A 223 10.81 -9.12 37.38
C ARG A 223 11.11 -10.39 38.16
N ASN A 224 11.86 -11.33 37.57
CA ASN A 224 12.30 -12.54 38.27
C ASN A 224 13.22 -12.18 39.45
N LEU A 225 14.19 -11.28 39.22
CA LEU A 225 15.06 -10.78 40.29
C LEU A 225 14.24 -10.09 41.39
N ARG A 226 13.25 -9.27 41.03
CA ARG A 226 12.34 -8.61 41.98
C ARG A 226 11.62 -9.63 42.86
N ALA A 227 11.05 -10.67 42.25
CA ALA A 227 10.33 -11.71 42.98
C ALA A 227 11.23 -12.39 44.02
N LEU A 228 12.46 -12.76 43.65
CA LEU A 228 13.42 -13.34 44.59
C LEU A 228 13.74 -12.39 45.75
N VAL A 229 13.95 -11.10 45.46
CA VAL A 229 14.21 -10.10 46.50
C VAL A 229 13.02 -9.93 47.45
N ASP A 230 11.79 -9.90 46.92
CA ASP A 230 10.57 -9.72 47.71
C ASP A 230 10.22 -10.94 48.58
N HIS A 231 10.56 -12.15 48.15
CA HIS A 231 10.34 -13.37 48.93
C HIS A 231 11.24 -13.45 50.19
N GLY A 232 12.32 -12.68 50.27
CA GLY A 232 13.13 -12.50 51.48
C GLY A 232 13.95 -13.70 51.96
N GLY A 233 13.81 -14.87 51.34
CA GLY A 233 14.55 -16.09 51.68
C GLY A 233 16.00 -16.15 51.16
N HIS A 234 16.38 -15.19 50.32
CA HIS A 234 17.64 -15.22 49.56
C HIS A 234 18.72 -14.28 50.13
N VAL A 235 18.58 -13.88 51.40
CA VAL A 235 19.49 -12.95 52.08
C VAL A 235 19.88 -13.50 53.46
N ALA A 236 21.18 -13.53 53.75
CA ALA A 236 21.73 -13.86 55.07
C ALA A 236 22.99 -13.04 55.35
N TYR A 237 23.67 -13.26 56.49
CA TYR A 237 24.99 -12.67 56.71
C TYR A 237 25.99 -13.19 55.66
N ALA A 238 26.88 -12.32 55.16
CA ALA A 238 27.80 -12.66 54.06
C ALA A 238 28.78 -13.81 54.37
N GLU A 239 28.96 -14.15 55.65
CA GLU A 239 29.80 -15.27 56.10
C GLU A 239 29.02 -16.60 56.21
N SER A 240 27.71 -16.59 55.96
CA SER A 240 26.87 -17.78 56.02
C SER A 240 27.15 -18.70 54.83
N TYR A 241 27.22 -20.01 55.07
CA TYR A 241 27.45 -20.99 54.02
C TYR A 241 26.39 -20.89 52.90
N GLY A 242 26.83 -20.76 51.65
CA GLY A 242 25.96 -20.64 50.48
C GLY A 242 25.51 -19.20 50.14
N PHE A 243 25.91 -18.20 50.94
CA PHE A 243 25.63 -16.79 50.67
C PHE A 243 26.92 -16.05 50.34
N TYR A 244 26.92 -15.31 49.23
CA TYR A 244 28.08 -14.59 48.74
C TYR A 244 27.79 -13.09 48.62
N PRO A 245 28.73 -12.22 49.00
CA PRO A 245 28.52 -10.78 48.95
C PRO A 245 28.39 -10.29 47.50
N LEU A 246 27.48 -9.33 47.30
CA LEU A 246 27.44 -8.48 46.12
C LEU A 246 28.03 -7.12 46.48
N THR A 247 28.90 -6.57 45.64
CA THR A 247 29.43 -5.23 45.87
C THR A 247 28.42 -4.18 45.38
N PRO A 248 28.22 -3.06 46.11
CA PRO A 248 27.42 -1.94 45.62
C PRO A 248 27.85 -1.46 44.23
N ALA A 249 29.15 -1.52 43.92
CA ALA A 249 29.70 -1.17 42.62
C ALA A 249 29.17 -2.05 41.47
N ASN A 250 29.05 -3.37 41.67
CA ASN A 250 28.50 -4.27 40.65
C ASN A 250 27.01 -3.98 40.39
N ILE A 251 26.26 -3.64 41.44
CA ILE A 251 24.83 -3.30 41.34
C ILE A 251 24.66 -1.95 40.61
N GLU A 252 25.55 -0.99 40.86
CA GLU A 252 25.53 0.32 40.20
C GLU A 252 25.94 0.26 38.72
N ASP A 253 26.86 -0.63 38.34
CA ASP A 253 27.18 -0.90 36.92
C ASP A 253 25.93 -1.38 36.17
N LEU A 254 25.17 -2.30 36.78
CA LEU A 254 23.92 -2.80 36.19
C LEU A 254 22.89 -1.68 36.02
N ARG A 255 22.71 -0.83 37.03
CA ARG A 255 21.84 0.35 36.93
C ARG A 255 22.27 1.27 35.80
N THR A 256 23.56 1.54 35.69
CA THR A 256 24.11 2.40 34.64
C THR A 256 23.84 1.83 33.25
N ARG A 257 23.96 0.50 33.09
CA ARG A 257 23.64 -0.19 31.83
C ARG A 257 22.16 -0.09 31.46
N ILE A 258 21.25 -0.27 32.42
CA ILE A 258 19.80 -0.11 32.22
C ILE A 258 19.47 1.33 31.78
N LYS A 259 20.01 2.33 32.49
CA LYS A 259 19.82 3.74 32.14
C LYS A 259 20.33 4.07 30.74
N ARG A 260 21.52 3.60 30.36
CA ARG A 260 22.05 3.81 29.00
C ARG A 260 21.15 3.22 27.93
N MET A 261 20.58 2.04 28.17
CA MET A 261 19.61 1.46 27.24
C MET A 261 18.35 2.33 27.14
N HIS A 262 17.82 2.77 28.28
CA HIS A 262 16.64 3.62 28.35
C HIS A 262 16.85 4.96 27.62
N GLU A 263 17.98 5.61 27.85
CA GLU A 263 18.40 6.86 27.21
C GLU A 263 18.63 6.70 25.69
N ALA A 264 18.97 5.50 25.21
CA ALA A 264 19.07 5.22 23.77
C ALA A 264 17.70 4.98 23.12
N ILE A 265 16.77 4.31 23.83
CA ILE A 265 15.45 3.95 23.30
C ILE A 265 14.52 5.16 23.19
N ILE A 266 14.49 6.04 24.19
CA ILE A 266 13.57 7.20 24.21
C ILE A 266 13.71 8.09 22.96
N PRO A 267 14.90 8.64 22.64
CA PRO A 267 15.04 9.53 21.48
C PRO A 267 14.74 8.79 20.18
N PHE A 268 15.16 7.52 20.05
CA PHE A 268 14.81 6.69 18.90
C PHE A 268 13.29 6.57 18.72
N ALA A 269 12.56 6.22 19.77
CA ALA A 269 11.11 6.08 19.71
C ALA A 269 10.41 7.42 19.43
N GLN A 270 10.89 8.51 20.04
CA GLN A 270 10.29 9.84 19.91
C GLN A 270 10.45 10.41 18.49
N THR A 271 11.66 10.41 17.94
CA THR A 271 11.93 10.91 16.59
C THR A 271 11.16 10.07 15.58
N TYR A 272 11.14 8.74 15.75
CA TYR A 272 10.51 7.88 14.77
C TYR A 272 8.99 7.92 14.78
N ILE A 273 8.35 7.95 15.95
CA ILE A 273 6.90 8.17 16.04
C ILE A 273 6.55 9.51 15.40
N THR A 274 7.38 10.54 15.60
CA THR A 274 7.16 11.87 15.01
C THR A 274 7.31 11.83 13.48
N ASP A 275 8.39 11.25 12.95
CA ASP A 275 8.67 11.19 11.52
C ASP A 275 7.67 10.31 10.76
N VAL A 276 7.27 9.17 11.34
CA VAL A 276 6.23 8.29 10.77
C VAL A 276 4.84 8.92 10.83
N SER A 277 4.51 9.60 11.93
CA SER A 277 3.22 10.31 12.02
C SER A 277 3.18 11.54 11.11
N ALA A 278 4.33 12.15 10.82
CA ALA A 278 4.45 13.25 9.87
C ALA A 278 4.42 12.78 8.40
N SER A 279 4.76 11.51 8.15
CA SER A 279 4.63 10.84 6.85
C SER A 279 3.32 10.07 6.71
N GLU A 280 2.32 10.35 7.56
CA GLU A 280 0.97 9.83 7.37
C GLU A 280 0.47 10.22 5.96
N PRO A 281 0.14 9.22 5.11
CA PRO A 281 -0.31 9.49 3.77
C PRO A 281 -1.61 10.33 3.79
N PRO A 282 -1.93 11.05 2.70
CA PRO A 282 -3.18 11.82 2.60
C PRO A 282 -4.38 10.92 2.98
N PRO A 283 -5.45 11.47 3.56
CA PRO A 283 -6.51 10.69 4.22
C PRO A 283 -6.96 9.49 3.38
N GLU A 284 -6.67 8.29 3.93
CA GLU A 284 -6.76 6.94 3.34
C GLU A 284 -7.95 6.69 2.40
N ASN A 285 -9.11 7.24 2.73
CA ASN A 285 -10.35 6.93 2.03
C ASN A 285 -10.40 7.50 0.59
N ALA A 286 -9.69 8.60 0.32
CA ALA A 286 -9.77 9.26 -0.98
C ALA A 286 -8.89 8.57 -2.04
N LEU A 287 -7.63 8.25 -1.69
CA LEU A 287 -6.68 7.61 -2.61
C LEU A 287 -6.99 6.13 -2.83
N GLN A 288 -7.28 5.38 -1.76
CA GLN A 288 -7.70 3.99 -1.88
C GLN A 288 -9.01 3.88 -2.66
N GLY A 289 -10.00 4.71 -2.33
CA GLY A 289 -11.26 4.79 -3.08
C GLY A 289 -11.05 5.16 -4.55
N SER A 290 -10.10 6.05 -4.85
CA SER A 290 -9.75 6.41 -6.23
C SER A 290 -9.16 5.22 -7.00
N PHE A 291 -8.18 4.52 -6.44
CA PHE A 291 -7.57 3.37 -7.13
C PHE A 291 -8.52 2.17 -7.24
N GLU A 292 -9.40 1.95 -6.25
CA GLU A 292 -10.46 0.93 -6.34
C GLU A 292 -11.45 1.28 -7.47
N ALA A 293 -11.88 2.54 -7.53
CA ALA A 293 -12.75 3.04 -8.59
C ALA A 293 -12.08 2.95 -9.97
N ASP A 294 -10.81 3.31 -10.09
CA ASP A 294 -10.04 3.23 -11.33
C ASP A 294 -9.84 1.78 -11.77
N THR A 295 -9.48 0.88 -10.85
CA THR A 295 -9.31 -0.55 -11.14
C THR A 295 -10.58 -1.13 -11.74
N LYS A 296 -11.73 -0.85 -11.10
CA LYS A 296 -13.05 -1.27 -11.58
C LYS A 296 -13.40 -0.66 -12.94
N THR A 297 -13.25 0.67 -13.07
CA THR A 297 -13.56 1.40 -14.29
C THR A 297 -12.77 0.87 -15.48
N TYR A 298 -11.46 0.66 -15.32
CA TYR A 298 -10.60 0.15 -16.39
C TYR A 298 -10.86 -1.33 -16.69
N ALA A 299 -11.19 -2.15 -15.69
CA ALA A 299 -11.59 -3.54 -15.90
C ALA A 299 -12.90 -3.65 -16.69
N ASP A 300 -13.91 -2.84 -16.34
CA ASP A 300 -15.18 -2.75 -17.04
C ASP A 300 -14.98 -2.30 -18.49
N LEU A 301 -14.15 -1.27 -18.72
CA LEU A 301 -13.77 -0.82 -20.07
C LEU A 301 -13.08 -1.94 -20.88
N ALA A 302 -12.11 -2.65 -20.28
CA ALA A 302 -11.45 -3.76 -20.95
C ALA A 302 -12.42 -4.90 -21.30
N SER A 303 -13.43 -5.16 -20.44
CA SER A 303 -14.49 -6.12 -20.71
C SER A 303 -15.38 -5.67 -21.87
N MET A 304 -15.81 -4.40 -21.88
CA MET A 304 -16.59 -3.83 -22.98
C MET A 304 -15.86 -3.94 -24.32
N PHE A 305 -14.56 -3.61 -24.37
CA PHE A 305 -13.78 -3.77 -25.60
C PHE A 305 -13.65 -5.23 -26.01
N ARG A 306 -13.53 -6.17 -25.07
CA ARG A 306 -13.51 -7.61 -25.35
C ARG A 306 -14.83 -8.07 -25.96
N GLU A 307 -15.96 -7.62 -25.43
CA GLU A 307 -17.28 -7.89 -25.98
C GLU A 307 -17.44 -7.33 -27.40
N GLN A 308 -17.01 -6.08 -27.64
CA GLN A 308 -17.02 -5.48 -28.98
C GLN A 308 -16.13 -6.24 -29.96
N ILE A 309 -14.95 -6.70 -29.55
CA ILE A 309 -14.07 -7.56 -30.36
C ILE A 309 -14.76 -8.90 -30.66
N SER A 310 -15.45 -9.50 -29.68
CA SER A 310 -16.19 -10.74 -29.86
C SER A 310 -17.33 -10.57 -30.87
N LEU A 311 -18.14 -9.52 -30.72
CA LEU A 311 -19.19 -9.16 -31.67
C LEU A 311 -18.61 -8.94 -33.08
N LEU A 312 -17.52 -8.19 -33.20
CA LEU A 312 -16.84 -7.94 -34.47
C LEU A 312 -16.34 -9.24 -35.15
N ARG A 313 -15.89 -10.22 -34.36
CA ARG A 313 -15.43 -11.52 -34.87
C ARG A 313 -16.58 -12.48 -35.20
N ASN A 314 -17.74 -12.30 -34.59
CA ASN A 314 -18.90 -13.20 -34.66
C ASN A 314 -20.00 -12.75 -35.62
N ILE A 315 -19.98 -11.50 -36.12
CA ILE A 315 -20.85 -11.07 -37.23
C ILE A 315 -20.43 -11.86 -38.48
N ARG A 316 -21.19 -12.91 -38.76
CA ARG A 316 -21.16 -13.73 -39.96
C ARG A 316 -22.50 -13.58 -40.67
#